data_AF-A0A327X0K1-F1
#
_entry.id   AF-A0A327X0K1-F1
#
_cell.length_a   1.000
_cell.length_b   1.000
_cell.length_c   1.000
_cell.angle_alpha   90.00
_cell.angle_beta   90.00
_cell.angle_gamma   90.00
#
_symmetry.space_group_name_H-M   'P 1'
#
loop_
_entity.id
_entity.type
_entity.pdbx_description
1 polymer ?
#
loop_
_entity_poly.entity_id
_entity_poly.type
_entity_poly.pdbx_seq_one_letter_code
_entity_poly.pdbx_strand_id
1 'polypeptide(L)'
;MATTATTVRTAFLRTAPGNAFSLSDTPAYQVPDFSRASVEEITRTFGLSKGESTKLQKLAQQHAGPEKLRKALRQPRAVTKATAEVLERHFTFRTMPRFIVTDVTAEKTYVLSNRPFALQISFQNDFDQPAELVNIDVHWAGEPFLIQQELTDADRRKKQVTVAFDETQTLPVGLVRFTVDLYRRDGSQASFIKSFYVLPSNPLSLQVAPAGATVTGTWSARGAFQPGSNTFLTECQVTIANGDASAVTMKRRVNWSFWDGGVGSGSRVESGSFDLSSNPVVPAYSVWQASYWFSSPSGSGIYNKYHAKEDLALEIQMEASDGRIIKGQITCRVMLAYGVNIIKVGDFGSQEHIDLYNSVDIMRQIFEQRDITLRGVQRYIINNSLAGGYTTIDSETEFRNLLSDWSVSNDFVDIYVCQDFNWSGYNGYAGDIPGPTSKTGNTDGVAVEKTGYTDALGVRRLNTDVLSKLIGHEVGHYLGLSHLEDTDNLMRSNTGVRGPALNYDQYRTMMGHGFMVFI
;
A
#
# COMPACT_ATOMS: atom_id res chain seq x y z
N MET A 1 5.72 -41.95 10.54
CA MET A 1 4.89 -40.76 10.87
C MET A 1 4.42 -40.18 9.56
N ALA A 2 3.12 -39.91 9.40
CA ALA A 2 2.62 -39.24 8.20
C ALA A 2 3.25 -37.83 8.14
N THR A 3 3.93 -37.52 7.05
CA THR A 3 4.48 -36.18 6.81
C THR A 3 3.31 -35.20 6.65
N THR A 4 3.17 -34.27 7.59
CA THR A 4 2.22 -33.17 7.48
C THR A 4 2.62 -32.31 6.27
N ALA A 5 1.75 -32.24 5.27
CA ALA A 5 2.03 -31.54 4.01
C ALA A 5 1.29 -30.20 3.93
N THR A 6 1.88 -29.23 3.23
CA THR A 6 1.21 -27.96 2.91
C THR A 6 0.02 -28.21 2.00
N THR A 7 -1.11 -27.58 2.32
CA THR A 7 -2.31 -27.61 1.49
C THR A 7 -2.50 -26.27 0.77
N VAL A 8 -3.17 -26.28 -0.37
CA VAL A 8 -3.42 -25.07 -1.16
C VAL A 8 -4.90 -24.89 -1.41
N ARG A 9 -5.40 -23.68 -1.18
CA ARG A 9 -6.73 -23.23 -1.61
C ARG A 9 -6.59 -22.13 -2.66
N THR A 10 -7.61 -21.98 -3.51
CA THR A 10 -7.59 -21.00 -4.61
C THR A 10 -8.90 -20.24 -4.69
N ALA A 11 -8.84 -19.03 -5.22
CA ALA A 11 -10.00 -18.23 -5.56
C ALA A 11 -9.75 -17.51 -6.88
N PHE A 12 -10.68 -17.66 -7.82
CA PHE A 12 -10.67 -16.84 -9.03
C PHE A 12 -11.06 -15.41 -8.66
N LEU A 13 -10.24 -14.45 -9.06
CA LEU A 13 -10.50 -13.04 -8.81
C LEU A 13 -11.30 -12.46 -9.96
N ARG A 14 -10.71 -12.47 -11.16
CA ARG A 14 -11.32 -11.90 -12.38
C ARG A 14 -10.47 -12.16 -13.62
N THR A 15 -11.10 -11.90 -14.75
CA THR A 15 -10.42 -11.60 -16.02
C THR A 15 -10.57 -10.09 -16.23
N ALA A 16 -9.48 -9.41 -16.57
CA ALA A 16 -9.49 -7.96 -16.80
C ALA A 16 -8.84 -7.62 -18.14
N PRO A 17 -9.31 -6.58 -18.85
CA PRO A 17 -8.53 -6.01 -19.94
C PRO A 17 -7.24 -5.39 -19.36
N GLY A 18 -6.15 -5.39 -20.14
CA GLY A 18 -4.85 -4.85 -19.69
C GLY A 18 -4.85 -3.35 -19.35
N ASN A 19 -5.96 -2.64 -19.53
CA ASN A 19 -6.07 -1.18 -19.40
C ASN A 19 -6.86 -0.65 -18.20
N ALA A 20 -7.30 -1.51 -17.28
CA ALA A 20 -7.97 -1.08 -16.05
C ALA A 20 -7.69 -2.09 -14.93
N PHE A 21 -6.55 -1.91 -14.26
CA PHE A 21 -6.04 -2.92 -13.35
C PHE A 21 -6.23 -2.59 -11.87
N SER A 22 -6.31 -1.31 -11.46
CA SER A 22 -6.41 -0.95 -10.03
C SER A 22 -7.80 -0.43 -9.63
N LEU A 23 -8.19 -0.68 -8.38
CA LEU A 23 -9.34 -0.02 -7.75
C LEU A 23 -9.04 1.45 -7.38
N SER A 24 -7.76 1.84 -7.35
CA SER A 24 -7.33 3.22 -7.14
C SER A 24 -7.33 4.06 -8.42
N ASP A 25 -7.71 3.47 -9.57
CA ASP A 25 -7.83 4.22 -10.81
C ASP A 25 -8.94 5.26 -10.67
N THR A 26 -8.66 6.49 -11.12
CA THR A 26 -9.68 7.53 -11.23
C THR A 26 -10.73 7.05 -12.23
N PRO A 27 -12.03 7.02 -11.87
CA PRO A 27 -13.05 6.62 -12.81
C PRO A 27 -13.12 7.64 -13.94
N ALA A 28 -13.25 7.17 -15.17
CA ALA A 28 -13.46 8.04 -16.32
C ALA A 28 -14.67 8.96 -16.04
N TYR A 29 -14.48 10.25 -16.25
CA TYR A 29 -15.56 11.22 -16.15
C TYR A 29 -16.55 10.98 -17.29
N GLN A 30 -17.64 10.31 -16.96
CA GLN A 30 -18.78 10.17 -17.86
C GLN A 30 -19.90 11.06 -17.36
N VAL A 31 -20.53 11.76 -18.29
CA VAL A 31 -21.82 12.41 -18.06
C VAL A 31 -22.85 11.30 -18.29
N PRO A 32 -23.40 10.64 -17.24
CA PRO A 32 -24.38 9.59 -17.47
C PRO A 32 -25.53 10.13 -18.31
N ASP A 33 -25.76 9.48 -19.45
CA ASP A 33 -26.98 9.60 -20.21
C ASP A 33 -28.03 8.75 -19.49
N PHE A 34 -28.76 9.37 -18.58
CA PHE A 34 -29.77 8.71 -17.76
C PHE A 34 -30.84 7.96 -18.59
N SER A 35 -31.03 8.34 -19.86
CA SER A 35 -31.98 7.66 -20.75
C SER A 35 -31.46 6.31 -21.26
N ARG A 36 -30.13 6.10 -21.27
CA ARG A 36 -29.44 4.90 -21.77
C ARG A 36 -28.72 4.11 -20.69
N ALA A 37 -28.35 4.73 -19.58
CA ALA A 37 -27.66 4.09 -18.46
C ALA A 37 -28.53 2.97 -17.86
N SER A 38 -27.90 1.86 -17.48
CA SER A 38 -28.61 0.74 -16.83
C SER A 38 -29.02 1.11 -15.39
N VAL A 39 -29.99 0.37 -14.84
CA VAL A 39 -30.40 0.57 -13.43
C VAL A 39 -29.23 0.33 -12.48
N GLU A 40 -28.41 -0.69 -12.75
CA GLU A 40 -27.22 -1.01 -11.99
C GLU A 40 -26.17 0.12 -12.05
N GLU A 41 -25.97 0.72 -13.23
CA GLU A 41 -25.06 1.85 -13.40
C GLU A 41 -25.53 3.09 -12.62
N ILE A 42 -26.82 3.43 -12.70
CA ILE A 42 -27.41 4.55 -11.95
C ILE A 42 -27.28 4.30 -10.43
N THR A 43 -27.58 3.09 -9.97
CA THR A 43 -27.47 2.68 -8.57
C THR A 43 -26.05 2.89 -8.06
N ARG A 44 -25.06 2.39 -8.80
CA ARG A 44 -23.64 2.50 -8.45
C ARG A 44 -23.14 3.94 -8.47
N THR A 45 -23.49 4.72 -9.49
CA THR A 45 -22.97 6.07 -9.68
C THR A 45 -23.52 7.07 -8.66
N PHE A 46 -24.77 6.91 -8.22
CA PHE A 46 -25.44 7.87 -7.33
C PHE A 46 -25.76 7.34 -5.93
N GLY A 47 -25.36 6.10 -5.62
CA GLY A 47 -25.64 5.47 -4.33
C GLY A 47 -27.14 5.32 -4.04
N LEU A 48 -27.97 5.15 -5.08
CA LEU A 48 -29.43 5.06 -4.97
C LEU A 48 -29.87 3.61 -4.75
N SER A 49 -31.07 3.40 -4.21
CA SER A 49 -31.68 2.06 -4.19
C SER A 49 -32.09 1.63 -5.60
N LYS A 50 -32.11 0.32 -5.88
CA LYS A 50 -32.52 -0.23 -7.18
C LYS A 50 -33.90 0.27 -7.62
N GLY A 51 -34.82 0.43 -6.67
CA GLY A 51 -36.17 0.95 -6.93
C GLY A 51 -36.17 2.42 -7.37
N GLU A 52 -35.38 3.28 -6.71
CA GLU A 52 -35.26 4.69 -7.10
C GLU A 52 -34.49 4.86 -8.41
N SER A 53 -33.43 4.07 -8.65
CA SER A 53 -32.72 4.04 -9.92
C SER A 53 -33.62 3.65 -11.08
N THR A 54 -34.54 2.70 -10.88
CA THR A 54 -35.51 2.29 -11.90
C THR A 54 -36.50 3.41 -12.23
N LYS A 55 -37.01 4.13 -11.20
CA LYS A 55 -37.89 5.29 -11.41
C LYS A 55 -37.16 6.40 -12.16
N LEU A 56 -35.93 6.69 -11.77
CA LEU A 56 -35.11 7.70 -12.43
C LEU A 56 -34.85 7.36 -13.90
N GLN A 57 -34.48 6.12 -14.21
CA GLN A 57 -34.26 5.67 -15.58
C GLN A 57 -35.52 5.86 -16.45
N LYS A 58 -36.68 5.43 -15.94
CA LYS A 58 -37.97 5.63 -16.63
C LYS A 58 -38.28 7.11 -16.86
N LEU A 59 -38.06 7.94 -15.84
CA LEU A 59 -38.27 9.38 -15.92
C LEU A 59 -37.35 10.02 -16.98
N ALA A 60 -36.09 9.59 -17.04
CA ALA A 60 -35.11 10.06 -18.01
C ALA A 60 -35.43 9.60 -19.45
N GLN A 61 -35.95 8.39 -19.63
CA GLN A 61 -36.44 7.90 -20.92
C GLN A 61 -37.66 8.67 -21.42
N GLN A 62 -38.58 9.04 -20.50
CA GLN A 62 -39.77 9.83 -20.82
C GLN A 62 -39.45 11.30 -21.10
N HIS A 63 -38.42 11.84 -20.45
CA HIS A 63 -38.04 13.25 -20.55
C HIS A 63 -36.63 13.40 -21.13
N ALA A 64 -36.54 13.28 -22.46
CA ALA A 64 -35.28 13.46 -23.19
C ALA A 64 -34.70 14.86 -22.96
N GLY A 65 -33.48 14.91 -22.42
CA GLY A 65 -32.71 16.12 -22.19
C GLY A 65 -32.68 16.57 -20.71
N PRO A 66 -31.56 17.17 -20.26
CA PRO A 66 -31.31 17.47 -18.85
C PRO A 66 -32.34 18.44 -18.25
N GLU A 67 -32.79 19.45 -19.01
CA GLU A 67 -33.76 20.44 -18.52
C GLU A 67 -35.16 19.86 -18.28
N LYS A 68 -35.64 19.00 -19.19
CA LYS A 68 -36.95 18.34 -19.05
C LYS A 68 -36.91 17.34 -17.90
N LEU A 69 -35.83 16.58 -17.78
CA LEU A 69 -35.62 15.66 -16.66
C LEU A 69 -35.55 16.42 -15.32
N ARG A 70 -34.83 17.54 -15.27
CA ARG A 70 -34.75 18.41 -14.09
C ARG A 70 -36.12 18.93 -13.66
N LYS A 71 -36.94 19.37 -14.61
CA LYS A 71 -38.34 19.78 -14.33
C LYS A 71 -39.17 18.61 -13.82
N ALA A 72 -39.01 17.41 -14.38
CA ALA A 72 -39.74 16.21 -13.98
C ALA A 72 -39.37 15.73 -12.56
N LEU A 73 -38.10 15.86 -12.16
CA LEU A 73 -37.63 15.51 -10.81
C LEU A 73 -38.26 16.36 -9.71
N ARG A 74 -38.74 17.56 -10.03
CA ARG A 74 -39.44 18.46 -9.10
C ARG A 74 -40.92 18.10 -8.93
N GLN A 75 -41.46 17.18 -9.74
CA GLN A 75 -42.85 16.77 -9.62
C GLN A 75 -43.06 15.88 -8.39
N PRO A 76 -44.14 16.08 -7.62
CA PRO A 76 -44.46 15.23 -6.46
C PRO A 76 -44.55 13.76 -6.89
N ARG A 77 -43.90 12.87 -6.11
CA ARG A 77 -43.92 11.40 -6.28
C ARG A 77 -43.14 10.82 -7.48
N ALA A 78 -42.44 11.62 -8.28
CA ALA A 78 -41.61 11.11 -9.38
C ALA A 78 -40.43 10.25 -8.87
N VAL A 79 -39.71 10.76 -7.87
CA VAL A 79 -38.66 10.09 -7.09
C VAL A 79 -38.74 10.58 -5.64
N THR A 80 -37.96 10.00 -4.72
CA THR A 80 -37.85 10.55 -3.37
C THR A 80 -37.20 11.93 -3.38
N LYS A 81 -37.51 12.75 -2.36
CA LYS A 81 -36.92 14.09 -2.20
C LYS A 81 -35.39 14.03 -2.15
N ALA A 82 -34.81 13.06 -1.44
CA ALA A 82 -33.37 12.85 -1.37
C ALA A 82 -32.76 12.56 -2.76
N THR A 83 -33.39 11.70 -3.56
CA THR A 83 -32.95 11.42 -4.93
C THR A 83 -33.03 12.67 -5.83
N ALA A 84 -34.12 13.43 -5.73
CA ALA A 84 -34.26 14.68 -6.49
C ALA A 84 -33.17 15.69 -6.12
N GLU A 85 -32.84 15.84 -4.83
CA GLU A 85 -31.78 16.72 -4.34
C GLU A 85 -30.38 16.28 -4.82
N VAL A 86 -30.08 14.98 -4.78
CA VAL A 86 -28.81 14.43 -5.29
C VAL A 86 -28.64 14.75 -6.79
N LEU A 87 -29.71 14.58 -7.57
CA LEU A 87 -29.66 14.87 -9.01
C LEU A 87 -29.65 16.36 -9.32
N GLU A 88 -30.37 17.19 -8.57
CA GLU A 88 -30.31 18.65 -8.70
C GLU A 88 -28.90 19.17 -8.41
N ARG A 89 -28.23 18.64 -7.38
CA ARG A 89 -26.81 18.92 -7.14
C ARG A 89 -25.98 18.50 -8.35
N HIS A 90 -26.18 17.29 -8.87
CA HIS A 90 -25.46 16.79 -10.05
C HIS A 90 -25.66 17.67 -11.29
N PHE A 91 -26.89 18.09 -11.59
CA PHE A 91 -27.18 18.99 -12.71
C PHE A 91 -26.56 20.37 -12.51
N THR A 92 -26.56 20.89 -11.28
CA THR A 92 -25.94 22.18 -10.96
C THR A 92 -24.41 22.10 -11.07
N PHE A 93 -23.79 21.02 -10.59
CA PHE A 93 -22.36 20.73 -10.80
C PHE A 93 -22.01 20.46 -12.28
N ARG A 94 -22.97 20.07 -13.12
CA ARG A 94 -22.80 19.98 -14.58
C ARG A 94 -22.73 21.32 -15.28
N THR A 95 -23.35 22.35 -14.73
CA THR A 95 -23.35 23.70 -15.32
C THR A 95 -22.19 24.57 -14.85
N MET A 96 -21.40 24.13 -13.86
CA MET A 96 -20.21 24.85 -13.42
C MET A 96 -19.06 24.65 -14.42
N PRO A 97 -18.27 25.70 -14.73
CA PRO A 97 -17.06 25.57 -15.53
C PRO A 97 -16.09 24.55 -14.93
N ARG A 98 -15.47 23.72 -15.76
CA ARG A 98 -14.58 22.65 -15.31
C ARG A 98 -13.20 22.73 -15.91
N PHE A 99 -12.24 22.32 -15.10
CA PHE A 99 -10.92 21.94 -15.55
C PHE A 99 -10.61 20.57 -14.96
N ILE A 100 -10.77 19.52 -15.77
CA ILE A 100 -10.63 18.13 -15.35
C ILE A 100 -10.01 17.30 -16.48
N VAL A 101 -9.23 16.29 -16.12
CA VAL A 101 -8.92 15.17 -17.02
C VAL A 101 -10.10 14.21 -16.98
N THR A 102 -10.69 13.90 -18.14
CA THR A 102 -11.91 13.09 -18.22
C THR A 102 -11.60 11.61 -18.38
N ASP A 103 -10.55 11.25 -19.11
CA ASP A 103 -10.14 9.86 -19.24
C ASP A 103 -8.69 9.75 -19.72
N VAL A 104 -8.06 8.61 -19.44
CA VAL A 104 -6.73 8.24 -19.91
C VAL A 104 -6.78 6.82 -20.46
N THR A 105 -6.45 6.68 -21.74
CA THR A 105 -6.48 5.39 -22.45
C THR A 105 -5.19 5.16 -23.22
N ALA A 106 -4.84 3.92 -23.52
CA ALA A 106 -3.79 3.60 -24.47
C ALA A 106 -4.38 3.53 -25.89
N GLU A 107 -3.65 4.01 -26.91
CA GLU A 107 -4.12 4.08 -28.30
C GLU A 107 -4.65 2.72 -28.81
N LYS A 108 -3.94 1.63 -28.51
CA LYS A 108 -4.32 0.26 -28.91
C LYS A 108 -5.21 -0.44 -27.88
N THR A 109 -5.75 0.27 -26.88
CA THR A 109 -6.45 -0.26 -25.70
C THR A 109 -5.61 -1.16 -24.79
N TYR A 110 -4.35 -1.42 -25.11
CA TYR A 110 -3.39 -2.17 -24.32
C TYR A 110 -1.98 -1.59 -24.48
N VAL A 111 -1.08 -1.96 -23.57
CA VAL A 111 0.34 -1.63 -23.62
C VAL A 111 1.13 -2.93 -23.72
N LEU A 112 2.03 -3.01 -24.70
CA LEU A 112 2.94 -4.16 -24.86
C LEU A 112 4.32 -3.80 -24.33
N SER A 113 4.97 -4.77 -23.70
CA SER A 113 6.30 -4.60 -23.13
C SER A 113 7.33 -4.42 -24.23
N ASN A 114 8.33 -3.56 -23.99
CA ASN A 114 9.44 -3.29 -24.91
C ASN A 114 8.97 -2.82 -26.29
N ARG A 115 7.82 -2.14 -26.36
CA ARG A 115 7.27 -1.53 -27.57
C ARG A 115 6.87 -0.09 -27.30
N PRO A 116 7.08 0.82 -28.27
CA PRO A 116 6.50 2.15 -28.20
C PRO A 116 4.98 2.08 -28.09
N PHE A 117 4.42 3.02 -27.34
CA PHE A 117 2.98 3.18 -27.17
C PHE A 117 2.63 4.65 -26.99
N ALA A 118 1.35 4.97 -27.00
CA ALA A 118 0.89 6.32 -26.70
C ALA A 118 -0.31 6.28 -25.75
N LEU A 119 -0.34 7.26 -24.85
CA LEU A 119 -1.49 7.53 -24.01
C LEU A 119 -2.30 8.67 -24.61
N GLN A 120 -3.60 8.45 -24.74
CA GLN A 120 -4.58 9.44 -25.16
C GLN A 120 -5.28 9.97 -23.91
N ILE A 121 -5.06 11.26 -23.63
CA ILE A 121 -5.54 11.96 -22.44
C ILE A 121 -6.64 12.91 -22.91
N SER A 122 -7.87 12.63 -22.51
CA SER A 122 -9.02 13.48 -22.81
C SER A 122 -9.32 14.38 -21.61
N PHE A 123 -9.69 15.63 -21.85
CA PHE A 123 -9.92 16.59 -20.78
C PHE A 123 -11.09 17.53 -21.09
N GLN A 124 -11.52 18.28 -20.09
CA GLN A 124 -12.46 19.38 -20.23
C GLN A 124 -11.83 20.63 -19.62
N ASN A 125 -11.81 21.70 -20.40
CA ASN A 125 -11.47 23.04 -19.94
C ASN A 125 -12.55 24.00 -20.44
N ASP A 126 -13.37 24.52 -19.52
CA ASP A 126 -14.43 25.50 -19.81
C ASP A 126 -14.02 26.93 -19.46
N PHE A 127 -12.77 27.12 -19.03
CA PHE A 127 -12.22 28.42 -18.69
C PHE A 127 -11.48 29.02 -19.88
N ASP A 128 -11.39 30.35 -19.90
CA ASP A 128 -10.71 31.09 -20.97
C ASP A 128 -9.20 30.83 -21.00
N GLN A 129 -8.59 30.54 -19.84
CA GLN A 129 -7.16 30.22 -19.77
C GLN A 129 -6.92 28.80 -20.30
N PRO A 130 -6.05 28.64 -21.32
CA PRO A 130 -5.83 27.35 -21.95
C PRO A 130 -5.12 26.37 -21.03
N ALA A 131 -5.35 25.08 -21.28
CA ALA A 131 -4.47 24.02 -20.78
C ALA A 131 -3.17 24.06 -21.58
N GLU A 132 -2.03 23.98 -20.90
CA GLU A 132 -0.72 24.23 -21.51
C GLU A 132 0.24 23.07 -21.39
N LEU A 133 0.23 22.34 -20.28
CA LEU A 133 1.22 21.32 -20.00
C LEU A 133 0.53 20.08 -19.45
N VAL A 134 0.96 18.91 -19.91
CA VAL A 134 0.65 17.64 -19.28
C VAL A 134 1.92 17.00 -18.75
N ASN A 135 1.87 16.55 -17.50
CA ASN A 135 2.90 15.76 -16.84
C ASN A 135 2.36 14.35 -16.60
N ILE A 136 3.19 13.34 -16.84
CA ILE A 136 2.87 11.94 -16.59
C ILE A 136 3.98 11.34 -15.74
N ASP A 137 3.68 11.09 -14.47
CA ASP A 137 4.55 10.37 -13.56
C ASP A 137 4.25 8.86 -13.64
N VAL A 138 5.28 8.08 -13.97
CA VAL A 138 5.18 6.66 -14.31
C VAL A 138 5.79 5.82 -13.20
N HIS A 139 4.93 5.15 -12.44
CA HIS A 139 5.31 4.27 -11.34
C HIS A 139 5.24 2.80 -11.78
N TRP A 140 6.36 2.09 -11.70
CA TRP A 140 6.48 0.68 -12.07
C TRP A 140 7.46 -0.04 -11.14
N ALA A 141 7.79 -1.30 -11.42
CA ALA A 141 8.68 -2.11 -10.58
C ALA A 141 10.16 -1.65 -10.57
N GLY A 142 10.53 -0.69 -11.42
CA GLY A 142 11.86 -0.08 -11.47
C GLY A 142 11.85 1.38 -11.03
N GLU A 143 12.80 2.17 -11.53
CA GLU A 143 12.91 3.59 -11.20
C GLU A 143 11.77 4.38 -11.87
N PRO A 144 10.94 5.11 -11.11
CA PRO A 144 9.92 5.97 -11.67
C PRO A 144 10.51 7.05 -12.57
N PHE A 145 9.75 7.49 -13.56
CA PHE A 145 10.19 8.58 -14.44
C PHE A 145 9.02 9.49 -14.83
N LEU A 146 9.36 10.70 -15.27
CA LEU A 146 8.42 11.75 -15.63
C LEU A 146 8.48 12.05 -17.13
N ILE A 147 7.31 12.14 -17.78
CA ILE A 147 7.17 12.71 -19.11
C ILE A 147 6.42 14.03 -19.01
N GLN A 148 6.92 15.05 -19.72
CA GLN A 148 6.27 16.36 -19.82
C GLN A 148 6.04 16.72 -21.28
N GLN A 149 4.86 17.20 -21.61
CA GLN A 149 4.52 17.62 -22.97
C GLN A 149 3.64 18.87 -22.97
N GLU A 150 4.03 19.87 -23.76
CA GLU A 150 3.20 21.04 -24.01
C GLU A 150 2.04 20.71 -24.95
N LEU A 151 0.85 21.24 -24.64
CA LEU A 151 -0.34 21.09 -25.46
C LEU A 151 -0.30 22.04 -26.65
N THR A 152 -0.47 21.49 -27.85
CA THR A 152 -0.62 22.28 -29.08
C THR A 152 -2.00 22.92 -29.19
N ASP A 153 -2.17 23.89 -30.08
CA ASP A 153 -3.49 24.47 -30.38
C ASP A 153 -4.46 23.44 -30.99
N ALA A 154 -3.96 22.38 -31.61
CA ALA A 154 -4.79 21.27 -32.07
C ALA A 154 -5.33 20.46 -30.88
N ASP A 155 -4.48 20.17 -29.89
CA ASP A 155 -4.85 19.41 -28.70
C ASP A 155 -5.89 20.15 -27.87
N ARG A 156 -5.69 21.45 -27.66
CA ARG A 156 -6.63 22.34 -26.96
C ARG A 156 -8.00 22.38 -27.62
N ARG A 157 -8.04 22.47 -28.96
CA ARG A 157 -9.30 22.48 -29.72
C ARG A 157 -10.01 21.12 -29.68
N LYS A 158 -9.26 20.02 -29.74
CA LYS A 158 -9.81 18.66 -29.64
C LYS A 158 -10.13 18.26 -28.19
N LYS A 159 -9.68 19.04 -27.21
CA LYS A 159 -9.72 18.73 -25.77
C LYS A 159 -9.09 17.35 -25.46
N GLN A 160 -8.00 17.07 -26.16
CA GLN A 160 -7.33 15.78 -26.12
C GLN A 160 -5.87 15.93 -26.51
N VAL A 161 -4.97 15.27 -25.79
CA VAL A 161 -3.54 15.21 -26.10
C VAL A 161 -3.08 13.76 -26.18
N THR A 162 -2.21 13.46 -27.14
CA THR A 162 -1.54 12.16 -27.27
C THR A 162 -0.10 12.31 -26.82
N VAL A 163 0.30 11.53 -25.82
CA VAL A 163 1.66 11.50 -25.29
C VAL A 163 2.31 10.19 -25.70
N ALA A 164 3.36 10.29 -26.51
CA ALA A 164 4.09 9.14 -27.04
C ALA A 164 5.20 8.70 -26.08
N PHE A 165 5.35 7.40 -25.93
CA PHE A 165 6.43 6.73 -25.22
C PHE A 165 7.27 6.00 -26.27
N ASP A 166 8.49 6.48 -26.48
CA ASP A 166 9.38 5.95 -27.51
C ASP A 166 10.14 4.69 -27.06
N GLU A 167 11.11 4.26 -27.86
CA GLU A 167 11.91 3.05 -27.58
C GLU A 167 12.74 3.14 -26.29
N THR A 168 13.02 4.34 -25.80
CA THR A 168 13.76 4.58 -24.54
C THR A 168 12.84 4.57 -23.31
N GLN A 169 11.53 4.67 -23.52
CA GLN A 169 10.51 4.79 -22.47
C GLN A 169 9.56 3.59 -22.47
N THR A 170 10.03 2.44 -22.99
CA THR A 170 9.26 1.20 -22.96
C THR A 170 9.25 0.59 -21.56
N LEU A 171 8.20 -0.19 -21.26
CA LEU A 171 7.98 -0.76 -19.94
C LEU A 171 8.13 -2.29 -19.97
N PRO A 172 8.63 -2.93 -18.92
CA PRO A 172 8.61 -4.38 -18.81
C PRO A 172 7.19 -4.89 -18.50
N VAL A 173 6.99 -6.20 -18.61
CA VAL A 173 5.74 -6.85 -18.22
C VAL A 173 5.44 -6.61 -16.74
N GLY A 174 4.21 -6.19 -16.44
CA GLY A 174 3.74 -6.00 -15.07
C GLY A 174 2.78 -4.81 -14.91
N LEU A 175 2.40 -4.54 -13.67
CA LEU A 175 1.56 -3.40 -13.34
C LEU A 175 2.36 -2.10 -13.43
N VAL A 176 1.78 -1.11 -14.11
CA VAL A 176 2.28 0.27 -14.19
C VAL A 176 1.15 1.23 -13.85
N ARG A 177 1.45 2.23 -13.04
CA ARG A 177 0.55 3.31 -12.67
C ARG A 177 1.04 4.62 -13.31
N PHE A 178 0.11 5.32 -13.95
CA PHE A 178 0.31 6.64 -14.53
C PHE A 178 -0.46 7.65 -13.69
N THR A 179 0.23 8.64 -13.16
CA THR A 179 -0.38 9.83 -12.58
C THR A 179 -0.26 10.95 -13.60
N VAL A 180 -1.39 11.37 -14.15
CA VAL A 180 -1.48 12.39 -15.20
C VAL A 180 -1.94 13.70 -14.57
N ASP A 181 -1.09 14.72 -14.64
CA ASP A 181 -1.39 16.07 -14.19
C ASP A 181 -1.47 17.01 -15.38
N LEU A 182 -2.61 17.66 -15.56
CA LEU A 182 -2.83 18.68 -16.57
C LEU A 182 -2.79 20.05 -15.91
N TYR A 183 -2.00 20.97 -16.46
CA TYR A 183 -1.83 22.32 -15.96
C TYR A 183 -2.42 23.35 -16.93
N ARG A 184 -3.10 24.34 -16.36
CA ARG A 184 -3.51 25.56 -17.06
C ARG A 184 -2.47 26.66 -16.87
N ARG A 185 -2.50 27.63 -17.78
CA ARG A 185 -1.63 28.81 -17.77
C ARG A 185 -1.65 29.59 -16.44
N ASP A 186 -2.77 29.56 -15.74
CA ASP A 186 -2.95 30.25 -14.45
C ASP A 186 -2.44 29.44 -13.24
N GLY A 187 -1.81 28.29 -13.47
CA GLY A 187 -1.31 27.40 -12.43
C GLY A 187 -2.34 26.41 -11.88
N SER A 188 -3.60 26.45 -12.35
CA SER A 188 -4.58 25.44 -11.96
C SER A 188 -4.17 24.05 -12.45
N GLN A 189 -4.43 23.02 -11.64
CA GLN A 189 -4.08 21.63 -11.93
C GLN A 189 -5.30 20.72 -11.89
N ALA A 190 -5.32 19.72 -12.78
CA ALA A 190 -6.24 18.60 -12.74
C ALA A 190 -5.46 17.28 -12.81
N SER A 191 -5.74 16.37 -11.88
CA SER A 191 -5.02 15.09 -11.76
C SER A 191 -5.91 13.90 -12.11
N PHE A 192 -5.32 12.86 -12.67
CA PHE A 192 -5.99 11.59 -12.99
C PHE A 192 -5.03 10.43 -12.84
N ILE A 193 -5.46 9.37 -12.18
CA ILE A 193 -4.66 8.16 -11.98
C ILE A 193 -5.21 7.04 -12.84
N LYS A 194 -4.34 6.37 -13.59
CA LYS A 194 -4.70 5.23 -14.42
C LYS A 194 -3.66 4.13 -14.32
N SER A 195 -4.08 2.88 -14.16
CA SER A 195 -3.17 1.73 -14.10
C SER A 195 -3.39 0.81 -15.29
N PHE A 196 -2.28 0.37 -15.90
CA PHE A 196 -2.26 -0.63 -16.96
C PHE A 196 -1.44 -1.83 -16.50
N TYR A 197 -1.83 -3.01 -16.95
CA TYR A 197 -0.93 -4.15 -16.94
C TYR A 197 -0.24 -4.22 -18.30
N VAL A 198 1.05 -3.92 -18.31
CA VAL A 198 1.89 -4.03 -19.50
C VAL A 198 2.00 -5.51 -19.85
N LEU A 199 1.45 -5.86 -21.00
CA LEU A 199 1.39 -7.23 -21.49
C LEU A 199 2.72 -7.62 -22.14
N PRO A 200 3.08 -8.90 -22.18
CA PRO A 200 4.24 -9.31 -22.95
C PRO A 200 4.04 -9.01 -24.44
N SER A 201 5.11 -8.66 -25.15
CA SER A 201 5.07 -8.43 -26.61
C SER A 201 4.72 -9.67 -27.44
N ASN A 202 4.88 -10.85 -26.84
CA ASN A 202 4.80 -12.24 -27.33
C ASN A 202 6.02 -12.94 -26.71
N PRO A 203 5.90 -13.91 -25.78
CA PRO A 203 4.78 -14.83 -25.50
C PRO A 203 4.04 -14.57 -24.17
N LEU A 204 3.07 -15.43 -23.83
CA LEU A 204 2.41 -15.54 -22.52
C LEU A 204 3.38 -15.46 -21.32
N SER A 205 2.98 -14.77 -20.24
CA SER A 205 3.79 -14.63 -19.02
C SER A 205 3.00 -14.91 -17.74
N LEU A 206 3.66 -15.39 -16.69
CA LEU A 206 3.10 -15.56 -15.34
C LEU A 206 3.83 -14.65 -14.35
N GLN A 207 3.09 -13.80 -13.66
CA GLN A 207 3.60 -13.00 -12.54
C GLN A 207 3.01 -13.52 -11.22
N VAL A 208 3.86 -13.56 -10.20
CA VAL A 208 3.44 -13.79 -8.81
C VAL A 208 3.68 -12.51 -8.03
N ALA A 209 2.66 -12.05 -7.31
CA ALA A 209 2.69 -10.83 -6.50
C ALA A 209 2.25 -11.16 -5.06
N PRO A 210 2.63 -10.33 -4.08
CA PRO A 210 2.00 -10.38 -2.77
C PRO A 210 0.49 -10.19 -2.90
N ALA A 211 -0.28 -10.83 -2.04
CA ALA A 211 -1.73 -10.63 -1.97
C ALA A 211 -2.13 -10.18 -0.55
N GLY A 212 -3.25 -9.44 -0.48
CA GLY A 212 -3.78 -8.90 0.77
C GLY A 212 -3.23 -7.52 1.16
N ALA A 213 -3.70 -7.01 2.29
CA ALA A 213 -3.34 -5.68 2.83
C ALA A 213 -2.00 -5.68 3.61
N THR A 214 -1.32 -6.81 3.72
CA THR A 214 -0.05 -7.00 4.44
C THR A 214 1.16 -6.79 3.52
N VAL A 215 1.11 -5.77 2.66
CA VAL A 215 2.26 -5.33 1.88
C VAL A 215 3.05 -4.33 2.72
N THR A 216 4.06 -4.84 3.41
CA THR A 216 5.01 -4.07 4.21
C THR A 216 6.26 -3.85 3.35
N GLY A 217 6.46 -2.67 2.78
CA GLY A 217 7.79 -2.18 2.37
C GLY A 217 8.57 -2.85 1.24
N THR A 218 8.32 -4.13 0.97
CA THR A 218 9.11 -4.99 0.11
C THR A 218 8.17 -5.86 -0.72
N TRP A 219 8.53 -6.10 -1.98
CA TRP A 219 7.70 -6.89 -2.90
C TRP A 219 7.89 -8.40 -2.64
N SER A 220 7.26 -8.92 -1.59
CA SER A 220 7.34 -10.34 -1.22
C SER A 220 6.05 -10.87 -0.61
N ALA A 221 5.75 -12.15 -0.84
CA ALA A 221 4.61 -12.81 -0.21
C ALA A 221 4.89 -13.04 1.28
N ARG A 222 3.84 -13.08 2.11
CA ARG A 222 3.98 -13.15 3.56
C ARG A 222 3.45 -14.46 4.11
N GLY A 223 4.27 -15.18 4.86
CA GLY A 223 3.85 -16.24 5.77
C GLY A 223 3.33 -15.61 7.06
N ALA A 224 2.01 -15.47 7.19
CA ALA A 224 1.35 -14.99 8.40
C ALA A 224 1.10 -16.17 9.35
N PHE A 225 1.52 -16.05 10.61
CA PHE A 225 1.36 -17.12 11.58
C PHE A 225 -0.05 -17.13 12.17
N GLN A 226 -0.65 -18.31 12.27
CA GLN A 226 -1.97 -18.50 12.88
C GLN A 226 -1.80 -19.30 14.18
N PRO A 227 -1.74 -18.64 15.36
CA PRO A 227 -1.50 -19.33 16.62
C PRO A 227 -2.55 -20.40 16.94
N GLY A 228 -3.82 -20.12 16.62
CA GLY A 228 -4.93 -21.03 16.91
C GLY A 228 -4.87 -22.37 16.15
N SER A 229 -4.19 -22.42 15.01
CA SER A 229 -4.00 -23.64 14.22
C SER A 229 -2.53 -24.05 14.05
N ASN A 230 -1.60 -23.36 14.72
CA ASN A 230 -0.16 -23.55 14.62
C ASN A 230 0.33 -23.73 13.17
N THR A 231 -0.03 -22.78 12.32
CA THR A 231 0.12 -22.87 10.85
C THR A 231 0.56 -21.53 10.27
N PHE A 232 1.44 -21.54 9.27
CA PHE A 232 1.69 -20.36 8.45
C PHE A 232 0.76 -20.34 7.24
N LEU A 233 0.13 -19.19 6.99
CA LEU A 233 -0.63 -18.92 5.78
C LEU A 233 0.17 -17.99 4.87
N THR A 234 0.55 -18.47 3.69
CA THR A 234 1.15 -17.63 2.64
C THR A 234 0.13 -17.35 1.55
N GLU A 235 -0.21 -16.09 1.32
CA GLU A 235 -1.07 -15.69 0.21
C GLU A 235 -0.25 -15.04 -0.90
N CYS A 236 -0.53 -15.41 -2.15
CA CYS A 236 -0.01 -14.71 -3.31
C CYS A 236 -1.09 -14.56 -4.39
N GLN A 237 -0.94 -13.49 -5.18
CA GLN A 237 -1.74 -13.24 -6.36
C GLN A 237 -0.97 -13.71 -7.58
N VAL A 238 -1.61 -14.49 -8.43
CA VAL A 238 -1.06 -14.95 -9.70
C VAL A 238 -1.78 -14.24 -10.83
N THR A 239 -1.00 -13.62 -11.72
CA THR A 239 -1.50 -12.98 -12.93
C THR A 239 -0.88 -13.64 -14.16
N ILE A 240 -1.73 -14.18 -15.03
CA ILE A 240 -1.32 -14.66 -16.35
C ILE A 240 -1.66 -13.57 -17.35
N ALA A 241 -0.68 -13.11 -18.11
CA ALA A 241 -0.86 -12.08 -19.12
C ALA A 241 -0.64 -12.63 -20.52
N ASN A 242 -1.61 -12.40 -21.40
CA ASN A 242 -1.61 -12.84 -22.78
C ASN A 242 -1.40 -11.66 -23.71
N GLY A 243 -0.23 -11.61 -24.34
CA GLY A 243 0.10 -10.65 -25.41
C GLY A 243 -0.34 -11.09 -26.80
N ASP A 244 -0.84 -12.32 -26.96
CA ASP A 244 -1.24 -12.86 -28.26
C ASP A 244 -2.61 -12.29 -28.70
N ALA A 245 -2.80 -12.20 -30.02
CA ALA A 245 -4.08 -11.77 -30.63
C ALA A 245 -5.20 -12.83 -30.49
N SER A 246 -4.85 -14.05 -30.09
CA SER A 246 -5.78 -15.15 -29.82
C SER A 246 -5.86 -15.43 -28.32
N ALA A 247 -7.02 -15.87 -27.85
CA ALA A 247 -7.17 -16.36 -26.49
C ALA A 247 -6.30 -17.62 -26.27
N VAL A 248 -5.77 -17.78 -25.05
CA VAL A 248 -4.96 -18.93 -24.65
C VAL A 248 -5.68 -19.68 -23.52
N THR A 249 -5.89 -20.98 -23.72
CA THR A 249 -6.46 -21.87 -22.70
C THR A 249 -5.35 -22.52 -21.90
N MET A 250 -5.35 -22.33 -20.58
CA MET A 250 -4.43 -22.96 -19.64
C MET A 250 -4.96 -24.31 -19.17
N LYS A 251 -4.06 -25.27 -18.93
CA LYS A 251 -4.40 -26.48 -18.19
C LYS A 251 -4.75 -26.10 -16.76
N ARG A 252 -5.73 -26.80 -16.16
CA ARG A 252 -6.13 -26.56 -14.76
C ARG A 252 -5.05 -26.87 -13.72
N ARG A 253 -4.07 -27.72 -14.06
CA ARG A 253 -3.05 -28.18 -13.12
C ARG A 253 -2.01 -27.08 -12.89
N VAL A 254 -1.84 -26.68 -11.64
CA VAL A 254 -0.80 -25.76 -11.19
C VAL A 254 0.23 -26.54 -10.39
N ASN A 255 1.50 -26.35 -10.72
CA ASN A 255 2.60 -26.89 -9.93
C ASN A 255 3.25 -25.75 -9.14
N TRP A 256 3.68 -26.04 -7.93
CA TRP A 256 4.33 -25.07 -7.06
C TRP A 256 5.53 -25.70 -6.37
N SER A 257 6.51 -24.86 -6.03
CA SER A 257 7.66 -25.26 -5.23
C SER A 257 8.20 -24.11 -4.41
N PHE A 258 8.51 -24.39 -3.15
CA PHE A 258 9.24 -23.50 -2.26
C PHE A 258 10.72 -23.92 -2.21
N TRP A 259 11.59 -22.93 -2.22
CA TRP A 259 13.04 -23.10 -2.27
C TRP A 259 13.68 -22.30 -1.14
N ASP A 260 14.73 -22.87 -0.59
CA ASP A 260 15.69 -22.19 0.28
C ASP A 260 16.81 -21.65 -0.60
N GLY A 261 16.90 -20.32 -0.70
CA GLY A 261 17.69 -19.60 -1.70
C GLY A 261 16.95 -19.38 -3.02
N GLY A 262 17.71 -18.99 -4.06
CA GLY A 262 17.16 -18.74 -5.40
C GLY A 262 16.55 -19.98 -6.05
N VAL A 263 15.49 -19.83 -6.83
CA VAL A 263 14.86 -20.94 -7.54
C VAL A 263 15.84 -21.57 -8.53
N GLY A 264 16.04 -22.89 -8.44
CA GLY A 264 16.94 -23.64 -9.32
C GLY A 264 18.42 -23.63 -8.89
N SER A 265 18.86 -22.64 -8.11
CA SER A 265 20.20 -22.62 -7.51
C SER A 265 20.22 -23.05 -6.04
N GLY A 266 19.09 -22.92 -5.35
CA GLY A 266 18.90 -23.28 -3.95
C GLY A 266 18.44 -24.73 -3.75
N SER A 267 18.10 -25.07 -2.50
CA SER A 267 17.55 -26.39 -2.17
C SER A 267 16.02 -26.34 -2.15
N ARG A 268 15.36 -27.32 -2.79
CA ARG A 268 13.90 -27.38 -2.81
C ARG A 268 13.38 -27.84 -1.45
N VAL A 269 12.65 -26.97 -0.76
CA VAL A 269 12.10 -27.20 0.58
C VAL A 269 10.86 -28.09 0.50
N GLU A 270 9.91 -27.71 -0.36
CA GLU A 270 8.65 -28.42 -0.52
C GLU A 270 8.09 -28.16 -1.92
N SER A 271 7.32 -29.10 -2.48
CA SER A 271 6.67 -28.91 -3.77
C SER A 271 5.40 -29.72 -3.85
N GLY A 272 4.46 -29.27 -4.68
CA GLY A 272 3.22 -29.95 -4.90
C GLY A 272 2.49 -29.45 -6.14
N SER A 273 1.24 -29.87 -6.22
CA SER A 273 0.35 -29.48 -7.31
C SER A 273 -1.09 -29.45 -6.83
N PHE A 274 -1.91 -28.61 -7.46
CA PHE A 274 -3.36 -28.64 -7.29
C PHE A 274 -4.02 -28.39 -8.65
N ASP A 275 -5.31 -28.74 -8.74
CA ASP A 275 -6.13 -28.46 -9.92
C ASP A 275 -7.08 -27.29 -9.62
N LEU A 276 -7.17 -26.35 -10.56
CA LEU A 276 -8.21 -25.34 -10.58
C LEU A 276 -9.58 -25.97 -10.92
N SER A 277 -10.67 -25.30 -10.55
CA SER A 277 -12.04 -25.78 -10.80
C SER A 277 -12.38 -25.95 -12.29
N SER A 278 -11.71 -25.19 -13.16
CA SER A 278 -11.85 -25.24 -14.61
C SER A 278 -10.57 -24.80 -15.29
N ASN A 279 -10.42 -25.10 -16.59
CA ASN A 279 -9.32 -24.57 -17.40
C ASN A 279 -9.44 -23.03 -17.52
N PRO A 280 -8.44 -22.25 -17.09
CA PRO A 280 -8.43 -20.81 -17.31
C PRO A 280 -8.38 -20.49 -18.81
N VAL A 281 -9.14 -19.49 -19.24
CA VAL A 281 -9.03 -18.92 -20.58
C VAL A 281 -8.58 -17.47 -20.42
N VAL A 282 -7.39 -17.15 -20.94
CA VAL A 282 -6.85 -15.79 -20.95
C VAL A 282 -7.19 -15.18 -22.32
N PRO A 283 -8.11 -14.21 -22.42
CA PRO A 283 -8.47 -13.60 -23.70
C PRO A 283 -7.28 -12.95 -24.39
N ALA A 284 -7.43 -12.62 -25.67
CA ALA A 284 -6.44 -11.83 -26.40
C ALA A 284 -6.20 -10.49 -25.70
N TYR A 285 -4.93 -10.08 -25.61
CA TYR A 285 -4.52 -8.81 -24.99
C TYR A 285 -5.10 -8.56 -23.59
N SER A 286 -5.13 -9.59 -22.75
CA SER A 286 -5.84 -9.57 -21.47
C SER A 286 -5.05 -10.32 -20.38
N VAL A 287 -5.55 -10.21 -19.16
CA VAL A 287 -4.99 -10.88 -17.98
C VAL A 287 -6.03 -11.76 -17.31
N TRP A 288 -5.57 -12.85 -16.73
CA TRP A 288 -6.34 -13.72 -15.83
C TRP A 288 -5.70 -13.70 -14.44
N GLN A 289 -6.52 -13.55 -13.39
CA GLN A 289 -6.04 -13.39 -12.03
C GLN A 289 -6.68 -14.38 -11.05
N ALA A 290 -5.86 -14.93 -10.16
CA ALA A 290 -6.31 -15.73 -9.03
C ALA A 290 -5.45 -15.46 -7.79
N SER A 291 -6.00 -15.75 -6.61
CA SER A 291 -5.26 -15.81 -5.35
C SER A 291 -5.05 -17.27 -4.95
N TYR A 292 -3.84 -17.58 -4.49
CA TYR A 292 -3.46 -18.88 -3.94
C TYR A 292 -3.07 -18.70 -2.47
N TRP A 293 -3.57 -19.57 -1.60
CA TRP A 293 -3.17 -19.61 -0.20
C TRP A 293 -2.53 -20.96 0.11
N PHE A 294 -1.31 -20.91 0.61
CA PHE A 294 -0.55 -22.06 1.09
C PHE A 294 -0.70 -22.12 2.61
N SER A 295 -1.30 -23.21 3.09
CA SER A 295 -1.46 -23.51 4.51
C SER A 295 -0.40 -24.52 4.92
N SER A 296 0.65 -24.04 5.57
CA SER A 296 1.84 -24.79 5.97
C SER A 296 1.80 -25.09 7.48
N PRO A 297 1.26 -26.24 7.90
CA PRO A 297 1.13 -26.59 9.31
C PRO A 297 2.48 -27.00 9.93
N SER A 298 2.53 -27.00 11.25
CA SER A 298 3.69 -27.51 12.01
C SER A 298 4.14 -28.90 11.51
N GLY A 299 5.44 -29.01 11.23
CA GLY A 299 6.08 -30.21 10.66
C GLY A 299 6.26 -30.19 9.14
N SER A 300 5.60 -29.27 8.41
CA SER A 300 5.88 -29.06 6.98
C SER A 300 7.25 -28.37 6.78
N GLY A 301 7.86 -28.54 5.60
CA GLY A 301 9.15 -27.94 5.30
C GLY A 301 9.09 -26.42 5.30
N ILE A 302 8.02 -25.87 4.72
CA ILE A 302 7.76 -24.42 4.70
C ILE A 302 7.57 -23.87 6.11
N TYR A 303 6.80 -24.56 6.97
CA TYR A 303 6.62 -24.15 8.36
C TYR A 303 7.96 -24.06 9.09
N ASN A 304 8.81 -25.08 8.97
CA ASN A 304 10.10 -25.11 9.69
C ASN A 304 10.99 -23.94 9.28
N LYS A 305 10.99 -23.58 7.99
CA LYS A 305 11.75 -22.45 7.45
C LYS A 305 11.23 -21.10 7.96
N TYR A 306 9.91 -20.86 7.88
CA TYR A 306 9.34 -19.63 8.45
C TYR A 306 9.48 -19.53 9.96
N HIS A 307 9.33 -20.65 10.68
CA HIS A 307 9.52 -20.69 12.14
C HIS A 307 10.99 -20.43 12.52
N ALA A 308 11.94 -20.77 11.65
CA ALA A 308 13.35 -20.38 11.77
C ALA A 308 13.63 -18.94 11.31
N LYS A 309 12.59 -18.18 10.91
CA LYS A 309 12.68 -16.82 10.36
C LYS A 309 13.51 -16.73 9.07
N GLU A 310 13.49 -17.79 8.27
CA GLU A 310 14.20 -17.85 7.00
C GLU A 310 13.33 -17.39 5.83
N ASP A 311 13.97 -16.71 4.88
CA ASP A 311 13.36 -16.33 3.60
C ASP A 311 13.28 -17.55 2.67
N LEU A 312 12.21 -17.61 1.88
CA LEU A 312 12.00 -18.63 0.85
C LEU A 312 11.81 -17.98 -0.52
N ALA A 313 11.96 -18.76 -1.58
CA ALA A 313 11.46 -18.40 -2.91
C ALA A 313 10.33 -19.35 -3.31
N LEU A 314 9.21 -18.79 -3.75
CA LEU A 314 8.09 -19.54 -4.33
C LEU A 314 8.17 -19.48 -5.85
N GLU A 315 8.16 -20.64 -6.51
CA GLU A 315 7.90 -20.77 -7.94
C GLU A 315 6.49 -21.35 -8.17
N ILE A 316 5.73 -20.68 -9.03
CA ILE A 316 4.48 -21.19 -9.61
C ILE A 316 4.72 -21.51 -11.08
N GLN A 317 4.32 -22.71 -11.50
CA GLN A 317 4.41 -23.17 -12.87
C GLN A 317 3.02 -23.59 -13.39
N MET A 318 2.67 -23.09 -14.57
CA MET A 318 1.44 -23.45 -15.29
C MET A 318 1.76 -23.81 -16.74
N GLU A 319 0.90 -24.62 -17.34
CA GLU A 319 1.06 -25.07 -18.73
C GLU A 319 -0.16 -24.67 -19.55
N ALA A 320 0.06 -24.13 -20.74
CA ALA A 320 -0.98 -23.87 -21.73
C ALA A 320 -1.41 -25.17 -22.42
N SER A 321 -2.59 -25.16 -23.03
CA SER A 321 -3.14 -26.31 -23.75
C SER A 321 -2.33 -26.66 -25.01
N ASP A 322 -1.54 -25.71 -25.52
CA ASP A 322 -0.59 -25.88 -26.62
C ASP A 322 0.79 -26.40 -26.17
N GLY A 323 0.98 -26.67 -24.88
CA GLY A 323 2.22 -27.21 -24.30
C GLY A 323 3.23 -26.17 -23.81
N ARG A 324 2.99 -24.86 -24.03
CA ARG A 324 3.87 -23.81 -23.47
C ARG A 324 3.84 -23.84 -21.94
N ILE A 325 5.00 -23.78 -21.31
CA ILE A 325 5.12 -23.70 -19.85
C ILE A 325 5.51 -22.27 -19.46
N ILE A 326 4.75 -21.69 -18.54
CA ILE A 326 5.05 -20.39 -17.94
C ILE A 326 5.36 -20.54 -16.45
N LYS A 327 6.27 -19.72 -15.96
CA LYS A 327 6.73 -19.71 -14.57
C LYS A 327 6.73 -18.29 -14.05
N GLY A 328 6.46 -18.15 -12.76
CA GLY A 328 6.60 -16.89 -12.04
C GLY A 328 7.08 -17.16 -10.63
N GLN A 329 7.84 -16.21 -10.10
CA GLN A 329 8.56 -16.39 -8.84
C GLN A 329 8.39 -15.18 -7.95
N ILE A 330 8.43 -15.40 -6.64
CA ILE A 330 8.43 -14.34 -5.64
C ILE A 330 9.20 -14.78 -4.40
N THR A 331 9.86 -13.84 -3.73
CA THR A 331 10.40 -14.07 -2.38
C THR A 331 9.24 -14.14 -1.39
N CYS A 332 9.30 -15.09 -0.46
CA CYS A 332 8.35 -15.25 0.62
C CYS A 332 9.07 -15.04 1.95
N ARG A 333 8.50 -14.23 2.83
CA ARG A 333 9.07 -13.91 4.13
C ARG A 333 8.06 -14.08 5.23
N VAL A 334 8.54 -14.30 6.44
CA VAL A 334 7.69 -14.24 7.62
C VAL A 334 7.45 -12.78 8.01
N MET A 335 6.23 -12.45 8.42
CA MET A 335 5.95 -11.14 9.01
C MET A 335 6.32 -11.19 10.50
N LEU A 336 7.10 -10.22 10.96
CA LEU A 336 7.45 -10.11 12.36
C LEU A 336 6.72 -8.93 12.98
N ALA A 337 6.47 -9.04 14.28
CA ALA A 337 5.89 -7.94 15.03
C ALA A 337 6.43 -7.89 16.45
N TYR A 338 6.41 -6.69 17.01
CA TYR A 338 6.60 -6.45 18.44
C TYR A 338 5.51 -5.50 18.93
N GLY A 339 5.31 -5.42 20.23
CA GLY A 339 4.38 -4.45 20.81
C GLY A 339 5.14 -3.29 21.44
N VAL A 340 4.47 -2.15 21.59
CA VAL A 340 5.02 -0.98 22.29
C VAL A 340 4.06 -0.43 23.33
N ASN A 341 4.59 -0.04 24.48
CA ASN A 341 3.90 0.73 25.50
C ASN A 341 4.39 2.17 25.40
N ILE A 342 3.54 3.07 24.91
CA ILE A 342 3.85 4.49 24.82
C ILE A 342 3.49 5.15 26.16
N ILE A 343 4.51 5.50 26.94
CA ILE A 343 4.39 6.03 28.30
C ILE A 343 4.74 7.51 28.27
N LYS A 344 3.72 8.36 28.39
CA LYS A 344 3.91 9.82 28.49
C LYS A 344 4.43 10.16 29.88
N VAL A 345 5.55 10.88 29.98
CA VAL A 345 6.09 11.35 31.27
C VAL A 345 5.82 12.85 31.41
N GLY A 346 4.94 13.19 32.34
CA GLY A 346 4.49 14.55 32.59
C GLY A 346 3.28 15.00 31.77
N ASP A 347 3.16 16.31 31.53
CA ASP A 347 1.99 16.94 30.90
C ASP A 347 2.05 16.95 29.37
N PHE A 348 0.92 16.57 28.75
CA PHE A 348 0.74 16.56 27.31
C PHE A 348 -0.62 17.19 26.98
N GLY A 349 -0.61 18.18 26.10
CA GLY A 349 -1.81 18.79 25.56
C GLY A 349 -2.57 17.84 24.63
N SER A 350 -3.82 18.19 24.35
CA SER A 350 -4.70 17.41 23.44
C SER A 350 -4.08 17.23 22.06
N GLN A 351 -3.47 18.26 21.50
CA GLN A 351 -2.83 18.19 20.19
C GLN A 351 -1.51 17.41 20.23
N GLU A 352 -0.70 17.55 21.29
CA GLU A 352 0.51 16.75 21.49
C GLU A 352 0.18 15.25 21.59
N HIS A 353 -0.98 14.85 22.13
CA HIS A 353 -1.42 13.46 22.10
C HIS A 353 -1.65 12.93 20.68
N ILE A 354 -2.32 13.74 19.83
CA ILE A 354 -2.56 13.37 18.43
C ILE A 354 -1.23 13.27 17.70
N ASP A 355 -0.36 14.27 17.86
CA ASP A 355 0.95 14.31 17.22
C ASP A 355 1.81 13.11 17.66
N LEU A 356 1.81 12.73 18.94
CA LEU A 356 2.55 11.55 19.43
C LEU A 356 2.09 10.25 18.76
N TYR A 357 0.78 10.03 18.61
CA TYR A 357 0.30 8.81 17.96
C TYR A 357 0.56 8.82 16.45
N ASN A 358 0.51 9.99 15.81
CA ASN A 358 0.97 10.13 14.43
C ASN A 358 2.47 9.75 14.30
N SER A 359 3.31 10.16 15.26
CA SER A 359 4.73 9.77 15.28
C SER A 359 4.92 8.25 15.42
N VAL A 360 4.11 7.59 16.25
CA VAL A 360 4.14 6.13 16.41
C VAL A 360 3.69 5.41 15.14
N ASP A 361 2.69 5.95 14.44
CA ASP A 361 2.26 5.42 13.14
C ASP A 361 3.33 5.59 12.04
N ILE A 362 4.04 6.73 12.01
CA ILE A 362 5.16 6.93 11.09
C ILE A 362 6.32 5.97 11.44
N MET A 363 6.63 5.80 12.73
CA MET A 363 7.62 4.83 13.20
C MET A 363 7.26 3.40 12.78
N ARG A 364 5.99 3.01 12.93
CA ARG A 364 5.49 1.72 12.41
C ARG A 364 5.71 1.60 10.91
N GLN A 365 5.37 2.63 10.12
CA GLN A 365 5.60 2.62 8.67
C GLN A 365 7.08 2.46 8.31
N ILE A 366 7.99 3.06 9.08
CA ILE A 366 9.45 2.89 8.92
C ILE A 366 9.85 1.41 9.08
N PHE A 367 9.43 0.75 10.15
CA PHE A 367 9.72 -0.68 10.36
C PHE A 367 9.01 -1.57 9.33
N GLU A 368 7.81 -1.20 8.88
CA GLU A 368 7.08 -1.91 7.84
C GLU A 368 7.83 -1.85 6.49
N GLN A 369 8.74 -0.90 6.27
CA GLN A 369 9.64 -0.94 5.10
C GLN A 369 10.55 -2.19 5.07
N ARG A 370 10.67 -2.88 6.21
CA ARG A 370 11.48 -4.08 6.43
C ARG A 370 10.71 -5.19 7.13
N ASP A 371 9.43 -5.35 6.80
CA ASP A 371 8.66 -6.55 7.17
C ASP A 371 8.45 -6.77 8.68
N ILE A 372 8.62 -5.70 9.47
CA ILE A 372 8.33 -5.65 10.90
C ILE A 372 7.17 -4.67 11.12
N THR A 373 6.15 -5.08 11.87
CA THR A 373 5.03 -4.20 12.25
C THR A 373 4.82 -4.18 13.77
N LEU A 374 3.85 -3.38 14.22
CA LEU A 374 3.41 -3.36 15.61
C LEU A 374 2.22 -4.29 15.77
N ARG A 375 2.33 -5.32 16.62
CA ARG A 375 1.17 -6.17 17.00
C ARG A 375 0.22 -5.46 17.96
N GLY A 376 0.66 -4.37 18.58
CA GLY A 376 -0.13 -3.58 19.49
C GLY A 376 0.58 -2.32 19.98
N VAL A 377 -0.20 -1.29 20.26
CA VAL A 377 0.23 -0.02 20.86
C VAL A 377 -0.62 0.21 22.10
N GLN A 378 -0.01 0.10 23.28
CA GLN A 378 -0.66 0.44 24.55
C GLN A 378 -0.22 1.84 24.99
N ARG A 379 -1.06 2.50 25.78
CA ARG A 379 -0.96 3.93 26.06
C ARG A 379 -1.04 4.17 27.55
N TYR A 380 -0.02 4.80 28.10
CA TYR A 380 0.11 5.07 29.52
C TYR A 380 0.50 6.53 29.75
N ILE A 381 0.32 6.98 30.99
CA ILE A 381 0.75 8.30 31.44
C ILE A 381 1.26 8.22 32.87
N ILE A 382 2.43 8.80 33.10
CA ILE A 382 2.97 9.12 34.41
C ILE A 382 2.74 10.63 34.56
N ASN A 383 1.64 11.00 35.22
CA ASN A 383 1.27 12.41 35.38
C ASN A 383 2.34 13.17 36.18
N ASN A 384 2.39 14.50 36.06
CA ASN A 384 3.36 15.36 36.77
C ASN A 384 3.48 15.07 38.28
N SER A 385 2.37 14.72 38.95
CA SER A 385 2.37 14.39 40.38
C SER A 385 3.11 13.10 40.74
N LEU A 386 3.30 12.21 39.77
CA LEU A 386 3.98 10.91 39.91
C LEU A 386 5.34 10.90 39.21
N ALA A 387 5.52 11.73 38.17
CA ALA A 387 6.74 11.77 37.38
C ALA A 387 7.94 12.30 38.18
N GLY A 388 7.72 13.23 39.12
CA GLY A 388 8.80 13.81 39.91
C GLY A 388 9.88 14.43 39.02
N GLY A 389 11.15 14.04 39.26
CA GLY A 389 12.29 14.46 38.44
C GLY A 389 12.22 14.02 36.99
N TYR A 390 11.63 12.85 36.72
CA TYR A 390 11.66 12.18 35.41
C TYR A 390 11.00 12.92 34.25
N THR A 391 10.32 14.04 34.51
CA THR A 391 9.86 14.92 33.43
C THR A 391 11.01 15.43 32.57
N THR A 392 12.16 15.70 33.18
CA THR A 392 13.42 16.06 32.51
C THR A 392 14.46 15.02 32.89
N ILE A 393 15.12 14.41 31.90
CA ILE A 393 16.19 13.44 32.16
C ILE A 393 17.53 14.18 32.15
N ASP A 394 18.17 14.32 33.31
CA ASP A 394 19.42 15.04 33.49
C ASP A 394 20.66 14.13 33.47
N SER A 395 20.48 12.81 33.68
CA SER A 395 21.59 11.86 33.76
C SER A 395 21.20 10.43 33.41
N GLU A 396 22.20 9.58 33.10
CA GLU A 396 21.97 8.14 32.93
C GLU A 396 21.35 7.52 34.18
N THR A 397 21.82 7.86 35.39
CA THR A 397 21.27 7.29 36.64
C THR A 397 19.79 7.59 36.79
N GLU A 398 19.34 8.80 36.45
CA GLU A 398 17.93 9.15 36.48
C GLU A 398 17.11 8.35 35.46
N PHE A 399 17.61 8.22 34.24
CA PHE A 399 17.01 7.36 33.23
C PHE A 399 16.87 5.90 33.71
N ARG A 400 17.94 5.35 34.30
CA ARG A 400 17.94 3.98 34.86
C ARG A 400 16.88 3.82 35.95
N ASN A 401 16.73 4.82 36.82
CA ASN A 401 15.72 4.79 37.87
C ASN A 401 14.30 4.87 37.28
N LEU A 402 14.07 5.69 36.24
CA LEU A 402 12.79 5.73 35.52
C LEU A 402 12.39 4.33 35.01
N LEU A 403 13.32 3.62 34.35
CA LEU A 403 13.07 2.25 33.85
C LEU A 403 12.80 1.24 34.97
N SER A 404 13.42 1.44 36.14
CA SER A 404 13.24 0.54 37.29
C SER A 404 11.93 0.81 38.04
N ASP A 405 11.53 2.07 38.16
CA ASP A 405 10.34 2.50 38.92
C ASP A 405 9.05 2.27 38.14
N TRP A 406 9.14 2.37 36.81
CA TRP A 406 8.03 2.20 35.90
C TRP A 406 8.40 1.13 34.88
N SER A 407 7.55 0.12 34.76
CA SER A 407 7.60 -0.90 33.70
C SER A 407 6.20 -1.48 33.57
N VAL A 408 5.82 -1.82 32.35
CA VAL A 408 4.51 -2.43 32.09
C VAL A 408 4.67 -3.95 32.04
N SER A 409 3.87 -4.64 32.85
CA SER A 409 3.89 -6.12 32.93
C SER A 409 3.21 -6.77 31.72
N ASN A 410 3.87 -6.68 30.56
CA ASN A 410 3.51 -7.34 29.31
C ASN A 410 4.79 -7.58 28.48
N ASP A 411 4.63 -8.07 27.25
CA ASP A 411 5.71 -8.42 26.33
C ASP A 411 5.95 -7.33 25.26
N PHE A 412 5.73 -6.06 25.61
CA PHE A 412 5.86 -4.90 24.73
C PHE A 412 7.04 -4.02 25.17
N VAL A 413 7.74 -3.36 24.24
CA VAL A 413 8.84 -2.44 24.58
C VAL A 413 8.27 -1.20 25.27
N ASP A 414 8.81 -0.84 26.43
CA ASP A 414 8.42 0.39 27.13
C ASP A 414 9.13 1.60 26.51
N ILE A 415 8.35 2.60 26.09
CA ILE A 415 8.84 3.81 25.43
C ILE A 415 8.39 5.01 26.25
N TYR A 416 9.31 5.59 27.00
CA TYR A 416 9.10 6.79 27.80
C TYR A 416 9.29 8.04 26.94
N VAL A 417 8.25 8.85 26.82
CA VAL A 417 8.31 10.13 26.12
C VAL A 417 8.37 11.24 27.17
N CYS A 418 9.58 11.73 27.43
CA CYS A 418 9.89 12.72 28.47
C CYS A 418 9.74 14.14 27.95
N GLN A 419 9.55 15.12 28.85
CA GLN A 419 9.38 16.51 28.43
C GLN A 419 10.65 17.09 27.86
N ASP A 420 11.81 16.70 28.41
CA ASP A 420 13.12 17.20 28.00
C ASP A 420 14.25 16.19 28.35
N PHE A 421 15.38 16.32 27.65
CA PHE A 421 16.64 15.63 27.91
C PHE A 421 17.73 16.70 28.08
N ASN A 422 18.05 17.01 29.33
CA ASN A 422 19.16 17.91 29.68
C ASN A 422 20.44 17.12 30.04
N TRP A 423 20.48 15.87 29.61
CA TRP A 423 21.69 15.05 29.58
C TRP A 423 22.48 15.34 28.29
N SER A 424 23.50 16.20 28.42
CA SER A 424 24.30 16.75 27.30
C SER A 424 24.59 15.74 26.17
N GLY A 425 24.11 16.04 24.97
CA GLY A 425 24.39 15.30 23.74
C GLY A 425 23.40 14.18 23.43
N TYR A 426 22.40 13.96 24.28
CA TYR A 426 21.36 12.94 24.09
C TYR A 426 19.99 13.59 23.94
N ASN A 427 19.17 13.03 23.06
CA ASN A 427 17.73 13.30 22.97
C ASN A 427 16.90 12.00 23.05
N GLY A 428 17.58 10.88 23.25
CA GLY A 428 17.01 9.57 23.46
C GLY A 428 18.08 8.63 24.00
N TYR A 429 17.63 7.55 24.65
CA TYR A 429 18.52 6.51 25.16
C TYR A 429 17.78 5.19 25.31
N ALA A 430 18.39 4.11 24.84
CA ALA A 430 17.95 2.75 25.10
C ALA A 430 18.61 2.19 26.37
N GLY A 431 17.87 1.38 27.13
CA GLY A 431 18.39 0.76 28.34
C GLY A 431 19.59 -0.15 28.06
N ASP A 432 19.53 -0.97 27.02
CA ASP A 432 20.67 -1.80 26.60
C ASP A 432 20.58 -2.10 25.10
N ILE A 433 21.65 -2.65 24.52
CA ILE A 433 21.75 -2.99 23.10
C ILE A 433 22.34 -4.41 22.95
N PRO A 434 21.51 -5.44 22.69
CA PRO A 434 20.05 -5.42 22.72
C PRO A 434 19.52 -5.24 24.15
N GLY A 435 18.29 -4.71 24.24
CA GLY A 435 17.53 -4.66 25.48
C GLY A 435 17.20 -6.06 26.03
N PRO A 436 17.00 -6.20 27.34
CA PRO A 436 16.56 -7.46 27.91
C PRO A 436 15.12 -7.79 27.50
N THR A 437 14.81 -9.07 27.40
CA THR A 437 13.43 -9.56 27.21
C THR A 437 12.72 -9.73 28.55
N SER A 438 13.47 -9.75 29.66
CA SER A 438 12.94 -9.71 31.01
C SER A 438 12.53 -8.29 31.36
N LYS A 439 11.27 -8.11 31.75
CA LYS A 439 10.68 -6.86 32.26
C LYS A 439 11.15 -6.49 33.67
N THR A 440 12.45 -6.65 33.94
CA THR A 440 13.02 -6.51 35.28
C THR A 440 14.31 -5.73 35.25
N GLY A 441 14.44 -4.76 36.15
CA GLY A 441 15.66 -3.99 36.34
C GLY A 441 15.62 -2.63 35.65
N ASN A 442 16.79 -2.02 35.52
CA ASN A 442 16.97 -0.64 35.06
C ASN A 442 17.49 -0.55 33.60
N THR A 443 17.28 -1.60 32.81
CA THR A 443 17.72 -1.72 31.41
C THR A 443 16.57 -2.03 30.45
N ASP A 444 15.34 -2.20 30.93
CA ASP A 444 14.16 -2.52 30.12
C ASP A 444 13.41 -1.24 29.70
N GLY A 445 13.35 -1.02 28.39
CA GLY A 445 12.73 0.14 27.76
C GLY A 445 13.72 1.16 27.19
N VAL A 446 13.12 2.21 26.63
CA VAL A 446 13.81 3.34 26.00
C VAL A 446 13.15 4.63 26.44
N ALA A 447 13.90 5.73 26.46
CA ALA A 447 13.35 7.05 26.69
C ALA A 447 13.74 7.99 25.55
N VAL A 448 12.84 8.90 25.21
CA VAL A 448 13.02 9.91 24.16
C VAL A 448 12.50 11.26 24.63
N GLU A 449 13.11 12.32 24.13
CA GLU A 449 12.60 13.68 24.26
C GLU A 449 11.32 13.85 23.44
N LYS A 450 10.31 14.55 23.95
CA LYS A 450 9.03 14.75 23.23
C LYS A 450 9.16 15.63 21.98
N THR A 451 10.22 16.43 21.85
CA THR A 451 10.44 17.38 20.72
C THR A 451 9.31 18.41 20.54
N GLY A 452 8.91 19.05 21.64
CA GLY A 452 7.76 19.96 21.67
C GLY A 452 8.07 21.34 21.08
N TYR A 453 7.08 21.95 20.43
CA TYR A 453 7.12 23.36 20.02
C TYR A 453 5.74 24.00 20.13
N THR A 454 5.67 25.33 20.06
CA THR A 454 4.40 26.06 19.98
C THR A 454 4.25 26.63 18.57
N ASP A 455 3.14 26.33 17.91
CA ASP A 455 2.88 26.84 16.56
C ASP A 455 2.44 28.31 16.55
N ALA A 456 2.28 28.89 15.36
CA ALA A 456 1.88 30.29 15.19
C ALA A 456 0.50 30.64 15.78
N LEU A 457 -0.32 29.63 16.11
CA LEU A 457 -1.64 29.79 16.72
C LEU A 457 -1.59 29.64 18.26
N GLY A 458 -0.40 29.46 18.84
CA GLY A 458 -0.22 29.25 20.27
C GLY A 458 -0.56 27.83 20.72
N VAL A 459 -0.70 26.88 19.80
CA VAL A 459 -1.01 25.48 20.13
C VAL A 459 0.30 24.72 20.36
N ARG A 460 0.37 23.97 21.47
CA ARG A 460 1.47 23.05 21.76
C ARG A 460 1.42 21.86 20.79
N ARG A 461 2.52 21.61 20.08
CA ARG A 461 2.69 20.57 19.05
C ARG A 461 3.93 19.74 19.34
N LEU A 462 4.00 18.55 18.74
CA LEU A 462 5.24 17.77 18.66
C LEU A 462 5.77 17.79 17.23
N ASN A 463 7.09 17.78 17.06
CA ASN A 463 7.69 17.59 15.74
C ASN A 463 7.58 16.10 15.35
N THR A 464 6.48 15.75 14.66
CA THR A 464 6.15 14.34 14.40
C THR A 464 7.17 13.61 13.55
N ASP A 465 7.78 14.31 12.58
CA ASP A 465 8.82 13.73 11.74
C ASP A 465 10.07 13.38 12.55
N VAL A 466 10.55 14.30 13.39
CA VAL A 466 11.72 14.08 14.26
C VAL A 466 11.41 13.03 15.33
N LEU A 467 10.29 13.16 16.04
CA LEU A 467 9.92 12.26 17.13
C LEU A 467 9.73 10.82 16.63
N SER A 468 9.12 10.62 15.46
CA SER A 468 8.92 9.28 14.89
C SER A 468 10.25 8.55 14.65
N LYS A 469 11.23 9.24 14.06
CA LYS A 469 12.59 8.72 13.83
C LYS A 469 13.39 8.57 15.11
N LEU A 470 13.17 9.43 16.10
CA LEU A 470 13.80 9.32 17.41
C LEU A 470 13.31 8.09 18.18
N ILE A 471 11.98 7.90 18.26
CA ILE A 471 11.38 6.68 18.81
C ILE A 471 11.89 5.46 18.06
N GLY A 472 11.85 5.49 16.72
CA GLY A 472 12.31 4.37 15.90
C GLY A 472 13.79 4.03 16.10
N HIS A 473 14.64 5.03 16.30
CA HIS A 473 16.07 4.85 16.56
C HIS A 473 16.33 4.18 17.90
N GLU A 474 15.74 4.68 18.98
CA GLU A 474 15.96 4.07 20.31
C GLU A 474 15.34 2.67 20.39
N VAL A 475 14.17 2.47 19.79
CA VAL A 475 13.60 1.12 19.65
C VAL A 475 14.50 0.23 18.81
N GLY A 476 15.13 0.75 17.75
CA GLY A 476 16.12 0.04 16.96
C GLY A 476 17.30 -0.43 17.83
N HIS A 477 17.86 0.45 18.66
CA HIS A 477 18.87 0.11 19.65
C HIS A 477 18.40 -1.00 20.61
N TYR A 478 17.20 -0.84 21.17
CA TYR A 478 16.61 -1.84 22.05
C TYR A 478 16.49 -3.21 21.37
N LEU A 479 16.14 -3.22 20.08
CA LEU A 479 16.04 -4.44 19.28
C LEU A 479 17.40 -4.96 18.78
N GLY A 480 18.52 -4.35 19.19
CA GLY A 480 19.88 -4.83 18.96
C GLY A 480 20.65 -4.10 17.85
N LEU A 481 20.11 -3.02 17.29
CA LEU A 481 20.81 -2.27 16.26
C LEU A 481 21.92 -1.39 16.85
N SER A 482 23.07 -1.34 16.18
CA SER A 482 24.11 -0.34 16.43
C SER A 482 23.97 0.84 15.47
N HIS A 483 24.69 1.93 15.74
CA HIS A 483 24.72 3.06 14.82
C HIS A 483 25.26 2.69 13.43
N LEU A 484 24.73 3.35 12.41
CA LEU A 484 25.19 3.26 11.03
C LEU A 484 25.18 4.64 10.39
N GLU A 485 26.35 5.09 9.90
CA GLU A 485 26.56 6.48 9.46
C GLU A 485 26.13 6.79 8.01
N ASP A 486 25.28 5.95 7.45
CA ASP A 486 24.68 6.17 6.13
C ASP A 486 23.70 7.34 6.16
N THR A 487 23.70 8.13 5.08
CA THR A 487 23.06 9.47 5.10
C THR A 487 21.54 9.47 5.27
N ASP A 488 20.87 8.36 4.96
CA ASP A 488 19.42 8.22 5.07
C ASP A 488 19.00 7.10 6.05
N ASN A 489 19.92 6.61 6.89
CA ASN A 489 19.62 5.49 7.79
C ASN A 489 18.99 5.96 9.11
N LEU A 490 18.02 5.18 9.61
CA LEU A 490 17.36 5.38 10.88
C LEU A 490 18.33 5.32 12.06
N MET A 491 19.35 4.47 11.98
CA MET A 491 20.35 4.26 13.04
C MET A 491 21.53 5.22 12.95
N ARG A 492 21.43 6.32 12.19
CA ARG A 492 22.47 7.35 12.19
C ARG A 492 22.56 8.04 13.55
N SER A 493 23.78 8.19 14.07
CA SER A 493 24.03 8.80 15.38
C SER A 493 23.59 10.27 15.43
N ASN A 494 23.81 11.02 14.35
CA ASN A 494 23.40 12.42 14.24
C ASN A 494 21.92 12.57 13.85
N THR A 495 21.16 13.20 14.73
CA THR A 495 19.70 13.41 14.61
C THR A 495 19.29 14.41 13.54
N GLY A 496 20.14 15.38 13.19
CA GLY A 496 19.80 16.45 12.23
C GLY A 496 19.70 16.02 10.76
N VAL A 497 20.16 14.82 10.44
CA VAL A 497 20.22 14.25 9.08
C VAL A 497 19.79 12.77 9.08
N ARG A 498 19.00 12.34 10.07
CA ARG A 498 18.52 10.96 10.19
C ARG A 498 17.39 10.72 9.19
N GLY A 499 17.53 9.65 8.41
CA GLY A 499 16.51 9.21 7.46
C GLY A 499 15.60 8.11 8.02
N PRO A 500 14.55 7.73 7.28
CA PRO A 500 13.63 6.67 7.67
C PRO A 500 14.10 5.26 7.26
N ALA A 501 15.26 5.10 6.62
CA ALA A 501 15.64 3.82 6.02
C ALA A 501 16.29 2.87 7.03
N LEU A 502 15.93 1.59 6.95
CA LEU A 502 16.68 0.48 7.54
C LEU A 502 17.26 -0.36 6.40
N ASN A 503 18.43 -0.97 6.56
CA ASN A 503 18.96 -1.93 5.58
C ASN A 503 18.54 -3.37 5.94
N TYR A 504 18.87 -4.33 5.08
CA TYR A 504 18.46 -5.72 5.27
C TYR A 504 19.21 -6.40 6.43
N ASP A 505 20.46 -6.03 6.70
CA ASP A 505 21.23 -6.60 7.82
C ASP A 505 20.67 -6.15 9.17
N GLN A 506 20.24 -4.89 9.28
CA GLN A 506 19.52 -4.38 10.45
C GLN A 506 18.23 -5.17 10.69
N TYR A 507 17.46 -5.45 9.64
CA TYR A 507 16.30 -6.34 9.75
C TYR A 507 16.67 -7.70 10.34
N ARG A 508 17.71 -8.35 9.82
CA ARG A 508 18.18 -9.66 10.33
C ARG A 508 18.65 -9.61 11.79
N THR A 509 19.33 -8.54 12.21
CA THR A 509 19.77 -8.38 13.60
C THR A 509 18.59 -8.34 14.56
N MET A 510 17.54 -7.57 14.24
CA MET A 510 16.36 -7.46 15.10
C MET A 510 15.57 -8.75 15.20
N MET A 511 15.58 -9.62 14.19
CA MET A 511 14.82 -10.87 14.19
C MET A 511 15.08 -11.75 15.41
N GLY A 512 16.31 -11.76 15.92
CA GLY A 512 16.72 -12.60 17.06
C GLY A 512 16.19 -12.10 18.40
N HIS A 513 15.70 -10.86 18.47
CA HIS A 513 15.24 -10.26 19.72
C HIS A 513 14.00 -10.97 20.26
N GLY A 514 13.94 -11.25 21.57
CA GLY A 514 12.86 -12.08 22.13
C GLY A 514 11.47 -11.42 22.18
N PHE A 515 11.36 -10.10 21.98
CA PHE A 515 10.07 -9.44 21.75
C PHE A 515 9.55 -9.57 20.30
N MET A 516 10.38 -10.04 19.35
CA MET A 516 9.95 -10.27 17.97
C MET A 516 9.19 -11.59 17.85
N VAL A 517 7.89 -11.47 17.67
CA VAL A 517 6.97 -12.59 17.47
C VAL A 517 6.48 -12.65 16.03
N PHE A 518 5.88 -13.78 15.66
CA PHE A 518 5.16 -13.91 14.39
C PHE A 518 3.78 -13.25 14.47
N ILE A 519 3.29 -12.72 13.34
CA ILE A 519 1.93 -12.18 13.20
C ILE A 519 1.20 -12.78 12.00
#